data_AF-A0A2S1QZ10-F1
#
_entry.id   AF-A0A2S1QZ10-F1
#
_cell.length_a   1.000
_cell.length_b   1.000
_cell.length_c   1.000
_cell.angle_alpha   90.00
_cell.angle_beta   90.00
_cell.angle_gamma   90.00
#
_symmetry.space_group_name_H-M   'P 1'
#
loop_
_entity.id
_entity.type
_entity.pdbx_description
1 polymer ?
#
loop_
_entity_poly.entity_id
_entity_poly.type
_entity_poly.pdbx_seq_one_letter_code
_entity_poly.pdbx_strand_id
1 'polypeptide(L)'
;MKNILYTLLLVTLIGCGSDDSSSENNNNGDRDYRQDMRDFVIGISQTAKAVNPNFAVIPQNGIELVTLNGEADGAPATAYLNAIDGNGQEDLFYGYDDDNQATPGDVTSYLRSFLDVSKNAGKKILVTDYCWTAGKVADSYTKNQAAGYISYAAEDRDLTIIPDATPHNENANVITSLAQAKNHIFFINPENYNTKQQFINAVTATNYDVVIMDLFVNDDAFTAAEVNQLRNKANGGKRLLICYMSIGEAEDYRYYWQNSWDNSRPAWIAAENPDWPGNYKVKYWNADWQALIYGHSDSYLTKITNAGFDGVYLDIIDAFEYFE
;
A
#
# COMPACT_ATOMS: atom_id res chain seq x y z
N MET A 1 -26.29 -2.14 -4.66
CA MET A 1 -26.77 -0.75 -4.69
C MET A 1 -26.97 -0.24 -3.28
N LYS A 2 -25.87 0.23 -2.68
CA LYS A 2 -25.86 1.17 -1.56
C LYS A 2 -24.60 1.99 -1.79
N ASN A 3 -24.76 3.15 -2.41
CA ASN A 3 -23.67 4.12 -2.52
C ASN A 3 -23.52 4.74 -1.14
N ILE A 4 -22.43 4.43 -0.45
CA ILE A 4 -22.06 5.09 0.80
C ILE A 4 -20.96 6.07 0.43
N LEU A 5 -21.30 7.34 0.50
CA LEU A 5 -20.40 8.46 0.31
C LEU A 5 -19.56 8.58 1.58
N TYR A 6 -18.27 8.24 1.52
CA TYR A 6 -17.35 8.42 2.64
C TYR A 6 -16.76 9.83 2.56
N THR A 7 -17.05 10.66 3.56
CA THR A 7 -16.33 11.91 3.82
C THR A 7 -15.38 11.61 4.95
N LEU A 8 -14.09 11.54 4.66
CA LEU A 8 -13.04 11.39 5.68
C LEU A 8 -12.90 12.75 6.37
N LEU A 9 -13.38 12.85 7.61
CA LEU A 9 -13.18 14.04 8.44
C LEU A 9 -12.02 13.75 9.40
N LEU A 10 -10.83 14.24 9.07
CA LEU A 10 -9.68 14.16 9.97
C LEU A 10 -9.93 15.05 11.19
N VAL A 11 -10.34 14.46 12.31
CA VAL A 11 -10.53 15.18 13.57
C VAL A 11 -9.18 15.31 14.28
N THR A 12 -8.71 16.55 14.37
CA THR A 12 -7.69 16.96 15.32
C THR A 12 -8.19 16.73 16.75
N LEU A 13 -7.61 15.75 17.46
CA LEU A 13 -7.98 15.45 18.84
C LEU A 13 -7.35 16.48 19.80
N ILE A 14 -8.17 17.45 20.22
CA ILE A 14 -7.92 18.24 21.43
C ILE A 14 -8.26 17.35 22.63
N GLY A 15 -7.25 17.03 23.43
CA GLY A 15 -7.40 16.24 24.65
C GLY A 15 -8.30 16.91 25.69
N CYS A 16 -9.24 16.13 26.24
CA CYS A 16 -9.86 16.37 27.53
C CYS A 16 -10.09 15.01 28.21
N GLY A 17 -9.39 14.80 29.32
CA GLY A 17 -9.42 13.56 30.08
C GLY A 17 -10.70 13.35 30.88
N SER A 18 -10.96 12.09 31.21
CA SER A 18 -11.61 11.65 32.44
C SER A 18 -11.27 10.17 32.63
N ASP A 19 -10.69 9.85 33.79
CA ASP A 19 -10.26 8.53 34.24
C ASP A 19 -11.42 7.53 34.30
N ASP A 20 -11.17 6.27 33.91
CA ASP A 20 -11.62 5.12 34.71
C ASP A 20 -10.76 3.87 34.43
N SER A 21 -10.32 3.27 35.52
CA SER A 21 -9.25 2.29 35.61
C SER A 21 -9.71 0.83 35.45
N SER A 22 -9.04 0.07 34.58
CA SER A 22 -8.84 -1.37 34.79
C SER A 22 -7.42 -1.75 34.39
N SER A 23 -6.58 -1.92 35.40
CA SER A 23 -5.16 -2.27 35.31
C SER A 23 -4.99 -3.73 34.86
N GLU A 24 -4.69 -3.95 33.58
CA GLU A 24 -3.93 -5.11 33.15
C GLU A 24 -2.44 -4.77 33.19
N ASN A 25 -1.64 -5.72 33.68
CA ASN A 25 -0.21 -5.59 33.93
C ASN A 25 0.57 -5.11 32.69
N ASN A 26 0.88 -3.82 32.64
CA ASN A 26 1.88 -3.24 31.74
C ASN A 26 3.28 -3.73 32.14
N ASN A 27 3.66 -4.88 31.61
CA ASN A 27 5.02 -5.41 31.66
C ASN A 27 5.59 -5.52 30.24
N ASN A 28 5.47 -4.43 29.48
CA ASN A 28 6.19 -4.24 28.23
C ASN A 28 7.10 -3.03 28.46
N GLY A 29 8.38 -3.28 28.77
CA GLY A 29 9.37 -2.20 28.70
C GLY A 29 9.37 -1.64 27.28
N ASP A 30 9.33 -0.31 27.15
CA ASP A 30 9.48 0.51 25.94
C ASP A 30 9.59 -0.33 24.64
N ARG A 31 8.45 -0.81 24.12
CA ARG A 31 8.43 -1.51 22.83
C ARG A 31 8.58 -0.47 21.73
N ASP A 32 9.56 -0.64 20.87
CA ASP A 32 9.72 0.17 19.66
C ASP A 32 8.81 -0.39 18.55
N TYR A 33 7.58 0.10 18.50
CA TYR A 33 6.57 -0.30 17.51
C TYR A 33 7.02 0.00 16.07
N ARG A 34 7.76 1.09 15.86
CA ARG A 34 8.36 1.42 14.57
C ARG A 34 9.39 0.36 14.17
N GLN A 35 10.27 -0.07 15.08
CA GLN A 35 11.24 -1.12 14.82
C GLN A 35 10.58 -2.47 14.54
N ASP A 36 9.54 -2.82 15.29
CA ASP A 36 8.76 -4.04 15.04
C ASP A 36 8.16 -4.05 13.62
N MET A 37 7.66 -2.91 13.13
CA MET A 37 7.13 -2.82 11.75
C MET A 37 8.26 -2.89 10.71
N ARG A 38 9.39 -2.23 10.96
CA ARG A 38 10.59 -2.35 10.10
C ARG A 38 11.04 -3.81 9.97
N ASP A 39 11.13 -4.52 11.08
CA ASP A 39 11.56 -5.92 11.12
C ASP A 39 10.56 -6.84 10.40
N PHE A 40 9.26 -6.55 10.53
CA PHE A 40 8.23 -7.28 9.82
C PHE A 40 8.36 -7.12 8.29
N VAL A 41 8.52 -5.89 7.79
CA VAL A 41 8.74 -5.61 6.36
C VAL A 41 10.05 -6.25 5.87
N ILE A 42 11.11 -6.23 6.68
CA ILE A 42 12.37 -6.92 6.37
C ILE A 42 12.14 -8.43 6.22
N GLY A 43 11.36 -9.06 7.12
CA GLY A 43 11.02 -10.49 7.04
C GLY A 43 10.23 -10.85 5.79
N ILE A 44 9.24 -10.03 5.43
CA ILE A 44 8.47 -10.15 4.17
C ILE A 44 9.43 -10.08 2.97
N SER A 45 10.29 -9.07 2.94
CA SER A 45 11.24 -8.85 1.85
C SER A 45 12.22 -10.03 1.68
N GLN A 46 12.82 -10.50 2.77
CA GLN A 46 13.73 -11.64 2.74
C GLN A 46 13.04 -12.90 2.19
N THR A 47 11.81 -13.15 2.64
CA THR A 47 11.02 -14.32 2.21
C THR A 47 10.68 -14.24 0.73
N ALA A 48 10.17 -13.09 0.27
CA ALA A 48 9.81 -12.91 -1.13
C ALA A 48 11.03 -12.97 -2.05
N LYS A 49 12.13 -12.33 -1.65
CA LYS A 49 13.37 -12.26 -2.46
C LYS A 49 14.15 -13.57 -2.49
N ALA A 50 13.91 -14.48 -1.53
CA ALA A 50 14.41 -15.85 -1.60
C ALA A 50 13.73 -16.66 -2.73
N VAL A 51 12.48 -16.32 -3.10
CA VAL A 51 11.75 -16.93 -4.22
C VAL A 51 12.07 -16.23 -5.54
N ASN A 52 12.03 -14.89 -5.54
CA ASN A 52 12.35 -14.07 -6.70
C ASN A 52 13.27 -12.90 -6.28
N PRO A 53 14.58 -12.93 -6.61
CA PRO A 53 15.51 -11.87 -6.21
C PRO A 53 15.15 -10.45 -6.71
N ASN A 54 14.30 -10.35 -7.73
CA ASN A 54 13.83 -9.07 -8.28
C ASN A 54 12.45 -8.66 -7.73
N PHE A 55 11.92 -9.36 -6.73
CA PHE A 55 10.60 -9.07 -6.16
C PHE A 55 10.59 -7.71 -5.46
N ALA A 56 9.73 -6.80 -5.92
CA ALA A 56 9.65 -5.45 -5.40
C ALA A 56 8.85 -5.41 -4.08
N VAL A 57 9.37 -4.72 -3.08
CA VAL A 57 8.66 -4.46 -1.81
C VAL A 57 8.45 -2.95 -1.66
N ILE A 58 7.19 -2.53 -1.56
CA ILE A 58 6.78 -1.13 -1.61
C ILE A 58 5.81 -0.83 -0.44
N PRO A 59 6.32 -0.46 0.75
CA PRO A 59 5.48 0.08 1.83
C PRO A 59 4.77 1.39 1.43
N GLN A 60 3.50 1.48 1.77
CA GLN A 60 2.61 2.63 1.57
C GLN A 60 2.45 3.42 2.87
N ASN A 61 2.57 4.75 2.79
CA ASN A 61 2.46 5.67 3.94
C ASN A 61 3.44 5.28 5.08
N GLY A 62 3.20 5.71 6.32
CA GLY A 62 4.08 5.45 7.47
C GLY A 62 5.55 5.80 7.19
N ILE A 63 5.78 6.88 6.45
CA ILE A 63 7.07 7.20 5.81
C ILE A 63 8.18 7.47 6.84
N GLU A 64 7.80 7.77 8.08
CA GLU A 64 8.67 7.98 9.24
C GLU A 64 9.62 6.80 9.49
N LEU A 65 9.22 5.58 9.11
CA LEU A 65 10.02 4.36 9.27
C LEU A 65 11.34 4.38 8.48
N VAL A 66 11.53 5.31 7.54
CA VAL A 66 12.79 5.49 6.82
C VAL A 66 13.92 6.01 7.70
N THR A 67 13.61 6.49 8.90
CA THR A 67 14.58 6.95 9.92
C THR A 67 14.42 6.17 11.22
N LEU A 68 15.50 6.10 12.02
CA LEU A 68 15.50 5.32 13.25
C LEU A 68 14.67 5.94 14.38
N ASN A 69 14.62 7.27 14.45
CA ASN A 69 13.91 8.01 15.49
C ASN A 69 12.54 8.53 15.05
N GLY A 70 12.13 8.30 13.80
CA GLY A 70 10.88 8.81 13.26
C GLY A 70 10.91 10.29 12.86
N GLU A 71 12.07 10.95 12.89
CA GLU A 71 12.25 12.36 12.51
C GLU A 71 13.00 12.45 11.18
N ALA A 72 12.63 13.42 10.33
CA ALA A 72 13.19 13.52 8.98
C ALA A 72 14.70 13.82 8.94
N ASP A 73 15.25 14.44 9.98
CA ASP A 73 16.68 14.67 10.17
C ASP A 73 17.39 13.52 10.91
N GLY A 74 16.65 12.48 11.24
CA GLY A 74 17.11 11.26 11.88
C GLY A 74 18.09 10.45 11.05
N ALA A 75 18.83 9.57 11.73
CA ALA A 75 19.69 8.62 11.06
C ALA A 75 18.84 7.67 10.18
N PRO A 76 19.20 7.46 8.89
CA PRO A 76 18.47 6.56 8.01
C PRO A 76 18.42 5.12 8.54
N ALA A 77 17.23 4.52 8.55
CA ALA A 77 17.01 3.12 8.90
C ALA A 77 17.53 2.20 7.79
N THR A 78 18.85 2.07 7.69
CA THR A 78 19.53 1.48 6.52
C THR A 78 19.12 0.03 6.24
N ALA A 79 18.88 -0.79 7.28
CA ALA A 79 18.43 -2.17 7.09
C ALA A 79 17.04 -2.24 6.43
N TYR A 80 16.11 -1.40 6.89
CA TYR A 80 14.76 -1.28 6.32
C TYR A 80 14.82 -0.74 4.89
N LEU A 81 15.56 0.36 4.67
CA LEU A 81 15.75 0.92 3.34
C LEU A 81 16.33 -0.13 2.38
N ASN A 82 17.33 -0.91 2.78
CA ASN A 82 17.89 -1.98 1.94
C ASN A 82 16.90 -3.10 1.62
N ALA A 83 15.90 -3.35 2.47
CA ALA A 83 14.90 -4.38 2.24
C ALA A 83 13.84 -3.96 1.20
N ILE A 84 13.56 -2.66 1.06
CA ILE A 84 12.52 -2.15 0.17
C ILE A 84 13.08 -1.65 -1.17
N ASP A 85 12.21 -1.55 -2.17
CA ASP A 85 12.53 -1.12 -3.54
C ASP A 85 11.90 0.23 -3.90
N GLY A 86 10.84 0.60 -3.19
CA GLY A 86 10.18 1.90 -3.27
C GLY A 86 9.37 2.21 -2.02
N ASN A 87 8.82 3.42 -1.98
CA ASN A 87 7.77 3.82 -1.05
C ASN A 87 6.57 4.34 -1.83
N GLY A 88 5.39 3.91 -1.42
CA GLY A 88 4.11 4.47 -1.80
C GLY A 88 3.76 5.64 -0.89
N GLN A 89 3.20 6.70 -1.45
CA GLN A 89 2.63 7.81 -0.69
C GLN A 89 1.30 8.21 -1.30
N GLU A 90 0.27 8.18 -0.50
CA GLU A 90 -0.99 8.82 -0.87
C GLU A 90 -1.00 10.28 -0.46
N ASP A 91 -1.76 11.05 -1.23
CA ASP A 91 -2.30 12.35 -0.83
C ASP A 91 -1.24 13.43 -0.67
N LEU A 92 -0.16 13.32 -1.44
CA LEU A 92 1.02 14.16 -1.29
C LEU A 92 0.77 15.61 -1.69
N PHE A 93 0.17 15.82 -2.86
CA PHE A 93 -0.13 17.14 -3.40
C PHE A 93 -1.63 17.40 -3.53
N TYR A 94 -2.43 16.35 -3.67
CA TYR A 94 -3.89 16.45 -3.68
C TYR A 94 -4.55 15.27 -2.96
N GLY A 95 -5.59 15.55 -2.17
CA GLY A 95 -6.45 14.54 -1.58
C GLY A 95 -6.36 14.40 -0.06
N TYR A 96 -5.45 15.08 0.64
CA TYR A 96 -5.19 14.77 2.06
C TYR A 96 -6.37 15.02 3.00
N ASP A 97 -6.89 16.25 3.05
CA ASP A 97 -8.07 16.56 3.87
C ASP A 97 -9.38 16.23 3.15
N ASP A 98 -9.41 16.50 1.84
CA ASP A 98 -10.55 16.32 0.97
C ASP A 98 -10.08 15.97 -0.44
N ASP A 99 -10.81 15.07 -1.09
CA ASP A 99 -10.54 14.68 -2.47
C ASP A 99 -10.58 15.87 -3.42
N ASN A 100 -9.71 15.81 -4.43
CA ASN A 100 -9.57 16.83 -5.44
C ASN A 100 -9.25 18.22 -4.84
N GLN A 101 -8.83 18.33 -3.58
CA GLN A 101 -8.27 19.57 -2.99
C GLN A 101 -6.77 19.47 -2.84
N ALA A 102 -6.08 20.62 -2.86
CA ALA A 102 -4.64 20.64 -2.66
C ALA A 102 -4.31 20.27 -1.22
N THR A 103 -3.36 19.36 -1.04
CA THR A 103 -2.82 19.01 0.27
C THR A 103 -2.20 20.25 0.93
N PRO A 104 -2.42 20.47 2.23
CA PRO A 104 -1.79 21.58 2.96
C PRO A 104 -0.27 21.61 2.79
N GLY A 105 0.29 22.81 2.61
CA GLY A 105 1.69 22.97 2.25
C GLY A 105 2.67 22.50 3.33
N ASP A 106 2.28 22.55 4.60
CA ASP A 106 3.01 21.99 5.73
C ASP A 106 3.01 20.46 5.71
N VAL A 107 1.86 19.83 5.44
CA VAL A 107 1.75 18.37 5.25
C VAL A 107 2.63 17.89 4.08
N THR A 108 2.53 18.54 2.90
CA THR A 108 3.39 18.20 1.77
C THR A 108 4.87 18.40 2.12
N SER A 109 5.23 19.45 2.87
CA SER A 109 6.63 19.70 3.27
C SER A 109 7.15 18.64 4.23
N TYR A 110 6.32 18.25 5.20
CA TYR A 110 6.58 17.17 6.15
C TYR A 110 6.83 15.84 5.42
N LEU A 111 5.86 15.36 4.64
CA LEU A 111 5.98 14.09 3.91
C LEU A 111 7.19 14.09 2.98
N ARG A 112 7.41 15.19 2.23
CA ARG A 112 8.56 15.28 1.31
C ARG A 112 9.91 15.19 2.02
N SER A 113 10.02 15.68 3.25
CA SER A 113 11.27 15.60 4.00
C SER A 113 11.70 14.15 4.26
N PHE A 114 10.76 13.24 4.53
CA PHE A 114 11.04 11.80 4.66
C PHE A 114 11.16 11.09 3.31
N LEU A 115 10.32 11.45 2.33
CA LEU A 115 10.42 10.88 0.97
C LEU A 115 11.80 11.17 0.34
N ASP A 116 12.39 12.33 0.64
CA ASP A 116 13.76 12.66 0.22
C ASP A 116 14.79 11.72 0.86
N VAL A 117 14.63 11.29 2.12
CA VAL A 117 15.49 10.26 2.74
C VAL A 117 15.42 8.94 1.97
N SER A 118 14.22 8.46 1.68
CA SER A 118 14.02 7.21 0.93
C SER A 118 14.57 7.31 -0.50
N LYS A 119 14.26 8.40 -1.21
CA LYS A 119 14.76 8.64 -2.56
C LYS A 119 16.28 8.76 -2.60
N ASN A 120 16.90 9.42 -1.62
CA ASN A 120 18.36 9.53 -1.52
C ASN A 120 19.03 8.17 -1.25
N ALA A 121 18.31 7.22 -0.64
CA ALA A 121 18.72 5.82 -0.54
C ALA A 121 18.48 5.00 -1.82
N GLY A 122 18.08 5.65 -2.92
CA GLY A 122 17.91 5.04 -4.25
C GLY A 122 16.54 4.40 -4.48
N LYS A 123 15.57 4.64 -3.61
CA LYS A 123 14.22 4.05 -3.70
C LYS A 123 13.33 4.83 -4.65
N LYS A 124 12.42 4.12 -5.33
CA LYS A 124 11.39 4.77 -6.14
C LYS A 124 10.28 5.28 -5.26
N ILE A 125 9.79 6.47 -5.57
CA ILE A 125 8.63 7.05 -4.88
C ILE A 125 7.44 6.97 -5.83
N LEU A 126 6.41 6.26 -5.40
CA LEU A 126 5.15 6.10 -6.11
C LEU A 126 4.11 6.96 -5.38
N VAL A 127 3.53 7.94 -6.08
CA VAL A 127 2.55 8.87 -5.48
C VAL A 127 1.18 8.65 -6.10
N THR A 128 0.18 8.45 -5.25
CA THR A 128 -1.24 8.51 -5.65
C THR A 128 -1.85 9.78 -5.09
N ASP A 129 -2.24 10.70 -5.96
CA ASP A 129 -2.97 11.91 -5.58
C ASP A 129 -4.44 11.74 -5.97
N TYR A 130 -5.40 12.04 -5.11
CA TYR A 130 -6.83 11.99 -5.46
C TYR A 130 -7.28 13.32 -6.06
N CYS A 131 -7.32 13.40 -7.39
CA CYS A 131 -7.83 14.56 -8.11
C CYS A 131 -8.28 14.22 -9.54
N TRP A 132 -9.36 14.86 -10.00
CA TRP A 132 -9.95 14.63 -11.34
C TRP A 132 -10.19 15.92 -12.13
N THR A 133 -10.04 17.10 -11.50
CA THR A 133 -10.13 18.37 -12.23
C THR A 133 -8.92 18.48 -13.15
N ALA A 134 -9.12 18.63 -14.47
CA ALA A 134 -8.04 18.62 -15.47
C ALA A 134 -6.83 19.51 -15.11
N GLY A 135 -7.06 20.72 -14.58
CA GLY A 135 -5.99 21.61 -14.13
C GLY A 135 -5.24 21.11 -12.89
N LYS A 136 -5.92 20.43 -11.97
CA LYS A 136 -5.32 19.83 -10.76
C LYS A 136 -4.55 18.56 -11.10
N VAL A 137 -5.08 17.72 -12.00
CA VAL A 137 -4.39 16.54 -12.54
C VAL A 137 -3.07 16.96 -13.22
N ALA A 138 -3.12 17.97 -14.09
CA ALA A 138 -1.91 18.47 -14.75
C ALA A 138 -0.88 19.05 -13.77
N ASP A 139 -1.34 19.75 -12.73
CA ASP A 139 -0.49 20.30 -11.67
C ASP A 139 0.14 19.20 -10.78
N SER A 140 -0.64 18.20 -10.37
CA SER A 140 -0.15 17.01 -9.66
C SER A 140 0.97 16.32 -10.43
N TYR A 141 0.76 16.01 -11.73
CA TYR A 141 1.80 15.41 -12.56
C TYR A 141 3.04 16.30 -12.67
N THR A 142 2.87 17.60 -12.84
CA THR A 142 3.98 18.56 -12.93
C THR A 142 4.81 18.60 -11.65
N LYS A 143 4.16 18.67 -10.49
CA LYS A 143 4.82 18.70 -9.17
C LYS A 143 5.55 17.39 -8.86
N ASN A 144 4.91 16.26 -9.11
CA ASN A 144 5.51 14.94 -8.94
C ASN A 144 6.72 14.74 -9.87
N GLN A 145 6.60 15.13 -11.14
CA GLN A 145 7.70 15.05 -12.10
C GLN A 145 8.89 15.94 -11.67
N ALA A 146 8.62 17.16 -11.20
CA ALA A 146 9.66 18.05 -10.68
C ALA A 146 10.35 17.47 -9.43
N ALA A 147 9.61 16.73 -8.60
CA ALA A 147 10.14 15.99 -7.47
C ALA A 147 10.82 14.66 -7.87
N GLY A 148 10.74 14.24 -9.14
CA GLY A 148 11.31 12.98 -9.62
C GLY A 148 10.56 11.74 -9.15
N TYR A 149 9.26 11.87 -8.87
CA TYR A 149 8.37 10.80 -8.44
C TYR A 149 7.60 10.21 -9.63
N ILE A 150 7.16 8.97 -9.47
CA ILE A 150 6.25 8.31 -10.41
C ILE A 150 4.85 8.49 -9.84
N SER A 151 3.95 9.18 -10.55
CA SER A 151 2.64 9.50 -9.98
C SER A 151 1.46 8.98 -10.78
N TYR A 152 0.35 8.83 -10.07
CA TYR A 152 -0.98 8.53 -10.55
C TYR A 152 -1.95 9.56 -9.94
N ALA A 153 -2.75 10.22 -10.78
CA ALA A 153 -3.83 11.07 -10.33
C ALA A 153 -5.13 10.24 -10.38
N ALA A 154 -5.57 9.75 -9.23
CA ALA A 154 -6.75 8.92 -9.10
C ALA A 154 -8.03 9.76 -9.20
N GLU A 155 -8.98 9.30 -10.03
CA GLU A 155 -10.28 9.96 -10.21
C GLU A 155 -11.26 9.65 -9.08
N ASP A 156 -10.96 8.64 -8.28
CA ASP A 156 -11.82 8.01 -7.30
C ASP A 156 -10.97 7.47 -6.14
N ARG A 157 -11.38 7.75 -4.90
CA ARG A 157 -10.70 7.26 -3.69
C ARG A 157 -10.90 5.78 -3.46
N ASP A 158 -12.01 5.22 -3.94
CA ASP A 158 -12.27 3.80 -3.82
C ASP A 158 -11.42 3.00 -4.82
N LEU A 159 -10.59 3.63 -5.69
CA LEU A 159 -9.69 2.96 -6.63
C LEU A 159 -10.40 1.86 -7.47
N THR A 160 -11.60 2.19 -7.94
CA THR A 160 -12.49 1.32 -8.73
C THR A 160 -12.42 1.57 -10.24
N ILE A 161 -11.64 2.57 -10.65
CA ILE A 161 -11.63 3.12 -12.01
C ILE A 161 -10.25 2.95 -12.65
N ILE A 162 -10.23 2.43 -13.88
CA ILE A 162 -9.13 2.60 -14.82
C ILE A 162 -9.46 3.82 -15.68
N PRO A 163 -8.68 4.92 -15.63
CA PRO A 163 -8.95 6.09 -16.44
C PRO A 163 -8.91 5.79 -17.94
N ASP A 164 -9.81 6.41 -18.71
CA ASP A 164 -9.80 6.36 -20.17
C ASP A 164 -8.61 7.12 -20.79
N ALA A 165 -7.94 7.97 -20.00
CA ALA A 165 -6.80 8.75 -20.42
C ALA A 165 -5.54 7.88 -20.62
N THR A 166 -4.70 8.27 -21.58
CA THR A 166 -3.36 7.69 -21.73
C THR A 166 -2.53 7.92 -20.45
N PRO A 167 -1.82 6.89 -19.94
CA PRO A 167 -0.95 7.06 -18.79
C PRO A 167 0.04 8.22 -18.97
N HIS A 168 0.18 9.07 -17.96
CA HIS A 168 1.24 10.07 -17.94
C HIS A 168 2.61 9.38 -18.08
N ASN A 169 3.54 9.91 -18.88
CA ASN A 169 4.82 9.25 -19.21
C ASN A 169 4.69 7.83 -19.81
N GLU A 170 3.68 7.60 -20.66
CA GLU A 170 3.53 6.37 -21.42
C GLU A 170 4.81 5.97 -22.17
N ASN A 171 5.09 4.66 -22.20
CA ASN A 171 6.15 4.11 -23.01
C ASN A 171 5.89 2.63 -23.35
N ALA A 172 6.54 2.14 -24.41
CA ALA A 172 6.43 0.76 -24.89
C ALA A 172 7.54 -0.17 -24.36
N ASN A 173 8.27 0.22 -23.31
CA ASN A 173 9.37 -0.60 -22.81
C ASN A 173 8.87 -1.89 -22.17
N VAL A 174 9.75 -2.89 -22.17
CA VAL A 174 9.64 -4.09 -21.33
C VAL A 174 10.19 -3.73 -19.95
N ILE A 175 9.30 -3.60 -18.97
CA ILE A 175 9.67 -3.29 -17.58
C ILE A 175 9.95 -4.58 -16.83
N THR A 176 11.17 -4.74 -16.34
CA THR A 176 11.65 -5.92 -15.59
C THR A 176 12.07 -5.59 -14.16
N SER A 177 12.02 -4.32 -13.76
CA SER A 177 12.34 -3.85 -12.41
C SER A 177 11.66 -2.52 -12.13
N LEU A 178 11.35 -2.25 -10.86
CA LEU A 178 10.70 -0.99 -10.44
C LEU A 178 11.52 0.24 -10.85
N ALA A 179 12.84 0.09 -10.94
CA ALA A 179 13.76 1.15 -11.34
C ALA A 179 13.46 1.75 -12.74
N GLN A 180 12.89 0.94 -13.64
CA GLN A 180 12.59 1.29 -15.03
C GLN A 180 11.21 1.91 -15.23
N ALA A 181 10.32 1.79 -14.24
CA ALA A 181 8.96 2.30 -14.34
C ALA A 181 8.95 3.83 -14.47
N LYS A 182 8.02 4.33 -15.28
CA LYS A 182 7.79 5.77 -15.52
C LYS A 182 6.39 6.21 -15.16
N ASN A 183 5.48 5.26 -14.96
CA ASN A 183 4.09 5.50 -14.59
C ASN A 183 3.54 4.29 -13.82
N HIS A 184 2.46 4.50 -13.09
CA HIS A 184 1.75 3.42 -12.43
C HIS A 184 0.25 3.72 -12.38
N ILE A 185 -0.52 2.70 -12.02
CA ILE A 185 -1.91 2.84 -11.62
C ILE A 185 -2.11 2.10 -10.30
N PHE A 186 -2.94 2.65 -9.42
CA PHE A 186 -3.42 2.00 -8.22
C PHE A 186 -4.89 1.63 -8.42
N PHE A 187 -5.17 0.33 -8.50
CA PHE A 187 -6.49 -0.19 -8.89
C PHE A 187 -6.75 -1.52 -8.17
N ILE A 188 -7.28 -1.43 -6.95
CA ILE A 188 -7.43 -2.56 -6.03
C ILE A 188 -8.86 -3.02 -5.80
N ASN A 189 -9.86 -2.24 -6.23
CA ASN A 189 -11.27 -2.57 -6.06
C ASN A 189 -11.91 -2.92 -7.42
N PRO A 190 -11.81 -4.19 -7.87
CA PRO A 190 -12.29 -4.62 -9.18
C PRO A 190 -13.81 -4.87 -9.24
N GLU A 191 -14.60 -4.25 -8.38
CA GLU A 191 -16.04 -4.50 -8.23
C GLU A 191 -16.85 -4.24 -9.51
N ASN A 192 -16.33 -3.40 -10.40
CA ASN A 192 -16.90 -3.14 -11.73
C ASN A 192 -16.70 -4.30 -12.72
N TYR A 193 -15.98 -5.36 -12.34
CA TYR A 193 -15.63 -6.50 -13.18
C TYR A 193 -16.24 -7.80 -12.63
N ASN A 194 -17.22 -8.36 -13.35
CA ASN A 194 -17.91 -9.58 -12.93
C ASN A 194 -17.04 -10.84 -13.07
N THR A 195 -15.96 -10.78 -13.85
CA THR A 195 -15.07 -11.93 -14.09
C THR A 195 -13.62 -11.49 -14.17
N LYS A 196 -12.68 -12.38 -13.79
CA LYS A 196 -11.24 -12.17 -14.01
C LYS A 196 -10.90 -11.84 -15.46
N GLN A 197 -11.57 -12.47 -16.44
CA GLN A 197 -11.30 -12.20 -17.85
C GLN A 197 -11.66 -10.77 -18.26
N GLN A 198 -12.76 -10.21 -17.75
CA GLN A 198 -13.12 -8.81 -18.00
C GLN A 198 -12.08 -7.85 -17.40
N PHE A 199 -11.64 -8.12 -16.18
CA PHE A 199 -10.56 -7.37 -15.54
C PHE A 199 -9.27 -7.43 -16.36
N ILE A 200 -8.84 -8.64 -16.77
CA ILE A 200 -7.64 -8.85 -17.58
C ILE A 200 -7.73 -8.08 -18.90
N ASN A 201 -8.87 -8.12 -19.58
CA ASN A 201 -9.05 -7.40 -20.83
C ASN A 201 -8.93 -5.88 -20.63
N ALA A 202 -9.49 -5.33 -19.56
CA ALA A 202 -9.40 -3.91 -19.27
C ALA A 202 -7.96 -3.47 -18.93
N VAL A 203 -7.26 -4.20 -18.06
CA VAL A 203 -5.88 -3.89 -17.70
C VAL A 203 -4.93 -4.04 -18.90
N THR A 204 -5.09 -5.09 -19.70
CA THR A 204 -4.25 -5.32 -20.91
C THR A 204 -4.52 -4.31 -22.03
N ALA A 205 -5.65 -3.60 -22.01
CA ALA A 205 -5.93 -2.48 -22.91
C ALA A 205 -5.18 -1.18 -22.53
N THR A 206 -4.53 -1.13 -21.37
CA THR A 206 -3.75 0.04 -20.91
C THR A 206 -2.26 -0.11 -21.20
N ASN A 207 -1.48 0.94 -20.91
CA ASN A 207 -0.03 0.97 -21.11
C ASN A 207 0.76 1.31 -19.84
N TYR A 208 0.18 1.07 -18.66
CA TYR A 208 0.88 1.30 -17.39
C TYR A 208 2.11 0.38 -17.22
N ASP A 209 3.21 0.93 -16.70
CA ASP A 209 4.47 0.21 -16.40
C ASP A 209 4.34 -0.64 -15.14
N VAL A 210 3.55 -0.18 -14.17
CA VAL A 210 3.23 -0.87 -12.92
C VAL A 210 1.73 -0.82 -12.71
N VAL A 211 1.13 -1.96 -12.41
CA VAL A 211 -0.27 -2.05 -11.96
C VAL A 211 -0.24 -2.59 -10.54
N ILE A 212 -0.70 -1.76 -9.60
CA ILE A 212 -0.94 -2.16 -8.22
C ILE A 212 -2.39 -2.63 -8.14
N MET A 213 -2.61 -3.89 -7.78
CA MET A 213 -3.92 -4.53 -7.80
C MET A 213 -4.03 -5.61 -6.72
N ASP A 214 -5.25 -6.04 -6.42
CA ASP A 214 -5.49 -7.13 -5.48
C ASP A 214 -5.16 -8.52 -6.10
N LEU A 215 -4.91 -9.52 -5.25
CA LEU A 215 -4.75 -10.92 -5.67
C LEU A 215 -6.08 -11.51 -6.18
N PHE A 216 -7.21 -10.97 -5.72
CA PHE A 216 -8.54 -11.55 -5.91
C PHE A 216 -9.43 -10.66 -6.79
N VAL A 217 -10.33 -11.30 -7.53
CA VAL A 217 -11.50 -10.66 -8.13
C VAL A 217 -12.71 -11.51 -7.76
N ASN A 218 -13.68 -10.93 -7.05
CA ASN A 218 -14.86 -11.65 -6.52
C ASN A 218 -14.45 -12.93 -5.75
N ASP A 219 -13.51 -12.80 -4.82
CA ASP A 219 -12.94 -13.88 -3.99
C ASP A 219 -12.17 -14.98 -4.73
N ASP A 220 -12.03 -14.89 -6.06
CA ASP A 220 -11.24 -15.84 -6.86
C ASP A 220 -9.83 -15.27 -7.10
N ALA A 221 -8.82 -15.99 -6.63
CA ALA A 221 -7.42 -15.61 -6.78
C ALA A 221 -6.98 -15.72 -8.25
N PHE A 222 -6.14 -14.78 -8.69
CA PHE A 222 -5.45 -14.91 -9.97
C PHE A 222 -4.49 -16.10 -9.98
N THR A 223 -4.49 -16.83 -11.08
CA THR A 223 -3.50 -17.89 -11.37
C THR A 223 -2.26 -17.31 -12.04
N ALA A 224 -1.15 -18.07 -12.03
CA ALA A 224 0.07 -17.69 -12.74
C ALA A 224 -0.13 -17.43 -14.24
N ALA A 225 -1.04 -18.15 -14.89
CA ALA A 225 -1.36 -17.93 -16.29
C ALA A 225 -2.07 -16.59 -16.51
N GLU A 226 -2.98 -16.20 -15.61
CA GLU A 226 -3.73 -14.94 -15.67
C GLU A 226 -2.83 -13.74 -15.36
N VAL A 227 -1.99 -13.83 -14.32
CA VAL A 227 -0.98 -12.79 -14.05
C VAL A 227 -0.03 -12.63 -15.24
N ASN A 228 0.36 -13.72 -15.92
CA ASN A 228 1.19 -13.61 -17.12
C ASN A 228 0.46 -12.96 -18.31
N GLN A 229 -0.88 -13.07 -18.40
CA GLN A 229 -1.66 -12.30 -19.38
C GLN A 229 -1.64 -10.80 -19.04
N LEU A 230 -1.85 -10.46 -17.77
CA LEU A 230 -1.84 -9.09 -17.25
C LEU A 230 -0.50 -8.35 -17.48
N ARG A 231 0.60 -9.06 -17.74
CA ARG A 231 1.90 -8.45 -18.07
C ARG A 231 1.93 -7.72 -19.39
N ASN A 232 1.00 -8.00 -20.30
CA ASN A 232 1.00 -7.42 -21.64
C ASN A 232 0.39 -6.02 -21.63
N LYS A 233 1.12 -5.05 -22.18
CA LYS A 233 0.60 -3.72 -22.52
C LYS A 233 -0.03 -3.73 -23.90
N ALA A 234 -1.02 -2.86 -24.12
CA ALA A 234 -1.66 -2.70 -25.42
C ALA A 234 -0.66 -2.29 -26.52
N ASN A 235 0.36 -1.51 -26.16
CA ASN A 235 1.42 -1.04 -27.05
C ASN A 235 2.57 -2.05 -27.29
N GLY A 236 2.44 -3.29 -26.83
CA GLY A 236 3.43 -4.35 -27.02
C GLY A 236 4.56 -4.39 -26.00
N GLY A 237 4.65 -3.42 -25.08
CA GLY A 237 5.55 -3.47 -23.93
C GLY A 237 5.10 -4.49 -22.86
N LYS A 238 5.86 -4.57 -21.77
CA LYS A 238 5.55 -5.40 -20.61
C LYS A 238 5.56 -4.57 -19.33
N ARG A 239 4.72 -4.94 -18.37
CA ARG A 239 4.56 -4.26 -17.08
C ARG A 239 4.90 -5.16 -15.89
N LEU A 240 5.11 -4.53 -14.74
CA LEU A 240 5.13 -5.19 -13.45
C LEU A 240 3.72 -5.26 -12.85
N LEU A 241 3.42 -6.37 -12.18
CA LEU A 241 2.20 -6.54 -11.40
C LEU A 241 2.59 -6.59 -9.93
N ILE A 242 2.07 -5.66 -9.15
CA ILE A 242 2.35 -5.50 -7.73
C ILE A 242 1.06 -5.80 -6.97
N CYS A 243 1.12 -6.73 -6.03
CA CYS A 243 -0.06 -7.13 -5.27
C CYS A 243 -0.24 -6.22 -4.04
N TYR A 244 -1.44 -5.67 -3.87
CA TYR A 244 -1.83 -5.09 -2.58
C TYR A 244 -1.81 -6.17 -1.49
N MET A 245 -1.29 -5.84 -0.32
CA MET A 245 -1.27 -6.72 0.84
C MET A 245 -1.26 -5.88 2.12
N SER A 246 -2.38 -5.84 2.83
CA SER A 246 -2.44 -5.24 4.17
C SER A 246 -1.63 -6.08 5.17
N ILE A 247 -0.78 -5.42 5.95
CA ILE A 247 0.05 -6.10 6.96
C ILE A 247 -0.18 -5.58 8.38
N GLY A 248 -0.74 -4.37 8.53
CA GLY A 248 -1.11 -3.80 9.83
C GLY A 248 -2.57 -4.03 10.23
N GLU A 249 -3.39 -4.58 9.33
CA GLU A 249 -4.79 -4.94 9.60
C GLU A 249 -5.13 -6.35 9.09
N ALA A 250 -6.04 -7.02 9.80
CA ALA A 250 -6.70 -8.24 9.35
C ALA A 250 -8.06 -7.87 8.74
N GLU A 251 -8.35 -8.41 7.57
CA GLU A 251 -9.57 -8.18 6.80
C GLU A 251 -10.49 -9.40 6.94
N ASP A 252 -11.72 -9.22 7.43
CA ASP A 252 -12.64 -10.32 7.73
C ASP A 252 -13.21 -11.04 6.51
N TYR A 253 -13.08 -10.42 5.34
CA TYR A 253 -13.41 -10.99 4.05
C TYR A 253 -12.27 -11.79 3.40
N ARG A 254 -11.08 -11.86 4.02
CA ARG A 254 -9.96 -12.66 3.49
C ARG A 254 -10.04 -14.11 3.90
N TYR A 255 -9.45 -14.98 3.06
CA TYR A 255 -9.41 -16.43 3.26
C TYR A 255 -8.81 -16.89 4.59
N TYR A 256 -7.96 -16.08 5.23
CA TYR A 256 -7.33 -16.42 6.50
C TYR A 256 -8.24 -16.16 7.70
N TRP A 257 -9.30 -15.37 7.54
CA TRP A 257 -10.25 -15.09 8.60
C TRP A 257 -11.00 -16.36 8.97
N GLN A 258 -11.03 -16.66 10.27
CA GLN A 258 -11.76 -17.82 10.78
C GLN A 258 -13.10 -17.37 11.34
N ASN A 259 -14.20 -18.05 10.99
CA ASN A 259 -15.55 -17.73 11.51
C ASN A 259 -15.65 -17.70 13.05
N SER A 260 -14.73 -18.37 13.76
CA SER A 260 -14.65 -18.29 15.23
C SER A 260 -14.24 -16.91 15.74
N TRP A 261 -13.50 -16.14 14.93
CA TRP A 261 -13.01 -14.81 15.28
C TRP A 261 -14.14 -13.78 15.37
N ASP A 262 -15.27 -13.97 14.68
CA ASP A 262 -16.46 -13.09 14.80
C ASP A 262 -16.98 -12.99 16.24
N ASN A 263 -16.80 -14.05 17.02
CA ASN A 263 -17.27 -14.14 18.41
C ASN A 263 -16.13 -14.08 19.44
N SER A 264 -14.93 -14.55 19.06
CA SER A 264 -13.77 -14.62 19.94
C SER A 264 -12.49 -14.45 19.14
N ARG A 265 -12.07 -13.20 18.96
CA ARG A 265 -10.85 -12.85 18.23
C ARG A 265 -9.58 -13.28 19.00
N PRO A 266 -8.52 -13.73 18.31
CA PRO A 266 -7.20 -13.87 18.91
C PRO A 266 -6.73 -12.56 19.55
N ALA A 267 -5.96 -12.64 20.63
CA ALA A 267 -5.50 -11.46 21.39
C ALA A 267 -4.58 -10.50 20.61
N TRP A 268 -4.15 -10.90 19.41
CA TRP A 268 -3.38 -10.07 18.48
C TRP A 268 -4.25 -9.31 17.47
N ILE A 269 -5.56 -9.60 17.37
CA ILE A 269 -6.51 -8.74 16.65
C ILE A 269 -7.07 -7.73 17.64
N ALA A 270 -6.91 -6.44 17.33
CA ALA A 270 -7.35 -5.31 18.12
C ALA A 270 -8.70 -4.77 17.61
N ALA A 271 -8.91 -3.45 17.71
CA ALA A 271 -10.17 -2.82 17.32
C ALA A 271 -10.39 -2.84 15.80
N GLU A 272 -11.67 -2.87 15.42
CA GLU A 272 -12.09 -2.60 14.04
C GLU A 272 -11.75 -1.16 13.68
N ASN A 273 -11.32 -0.94 12.44
CA ASN A 273 -11.10 0.37 11.89
C ASN A 273 -12.47 1.00 11.60
N PRO A 274 -12.83 2.13 12.26
CA PRO A 274 -14.15 2.74 12.09
C PRO A 274 -14.39 3.30 10.69
N ASP A 275 -13.32 3.63 9.96
CA ASP A 275 -13.38 4.18 8.60
C ASP A 275 -13.44 3.06 7.54
N TRP A 276 -12.97 1.85 7.89
CA TRP A 276 -12.91 0.69 7.01
C TRP A 276 -13.54 -0.55 7.65
N PRO A 277 -14.89 -0.65 7.69
CA PRO A 277 -15.59 -1.78 8.28
C PRO A 277 -15.08 -3.12 7.74
N GLY A 278 -14.92 -4.09 8.63
CA GLY A 278 -14.33 -5.40 8.34
C GLY A 278 -12.80 -5.45 8.39
N ASN A 279 -12.13 -4.31 8.58
CA ASN A 279 -10.68 -4.26 8.80
C ASN A 279 -10.38 -4.08 10.29
N TYR A 280 -9.42 -4.82 10.83
CA TYR A 280 -9.10 -4.83 12.26
C TYR A 280 -7.61 -4.63 12.47
N LYS A 281 -7.20 -3.64 13.28
CA LYS A 281 -5.78 -3.44 13.62
C LYS A 281 -5.21 -4.72 14.22
N VAL A 282 -3.99 -5.07 13.85
CA VAL A 282 -3.31 -6.25 14.41
C VAL A 282 -2.02 -5.87 15.12
N LYS A 283 -1.71 -6.56 16.22
CA LYS A 283 -0.39 -6.54 16.86
C LYS A 283 0.61 -7.20 15.91
N TYR A 284 1.08 -6.46 14.92
CA TYR A 284 1.82 -6.96 13.75
C TYR A 284 3.17 -7.62 14.09
N TRP A 285 3.69 -7.40 15.31
CA TRP A 285 4.83 -8.12 15.88
C TRP A 285 4.48 -9.54 16.38
N ASN A 286 3.21 -9.93 16.36
CA ASN A 286 2.78 -11.25 16.81
C ASN A 286 3.15 -12.33 15.78
N ALA A 287 3.79 -13.40 16.25
CA ALA A 287 4.29 -14.47 15.38
C ALA A 287 3.18 -15.21 14.60
N ASP A 288 1.97 -15.36 15.17
CA ASP A 288 0.87 -16.04 14.48
C ASP A 288 0.38 -15.20 13.29
N TRP A 289 0.29 -13.87 13.47
CA TRP A 289 -0.03 -12.95 12.38
C TRP A 289 1.05 -12.96 11.30
N GLN A 290 2.31 -12.82 11.69
CA GLN A 290 3.44 -12.88 10.76
C GLN A 290 3.48 -14.21 9.99
N ALA A 291 3.10 -15.31 10.64
CA ALA A 291 3.01 -16.62 10.01
C ALA A 291 1.91 -16.70 8.94
N LEU A 292 0.76 -16.07 9.16
CA LEU A 292 -0.30 -15.92 8.14
C LEU A 292 0.17 -15.10 6.95
N ILE A 293 0.99 -14.07 7.18
CA ILE A 293 1.46 -13.16 6.13
C ILE A 293 2.61 -13.76 5.30
N TYR A 294 3.66 -14.32 5.92
CA TYR A 294 4.82 -14.84 5.19
C TYR A 294 5.47 -16.13 5.75
N GLY A 295 5.02 -16.67 6.89
CA GLY A 295 5.76 -17.73 7.58
C GLY A 295 5.57 -19.15 7.05
N HIS A 296 4.57 -19.42 6.21
CA HIS A 296 4.20 -20.78 5.79
C HIS A 296 3.97 -20.92 4.27
N SER A 297 3.92 -22.16 3.78
CA SER A 297 3.68 -22.48 2.36
C SER A 297 2.27 -22.11 1.87
N ASP A 298 1.36 -21.77 2.78
CA ASP A 298 0.02 -21.27 2.46
C ASP A 298 -0.22 -19.82 2.95
N SER A 299 0.85 -19.13 3.36
CA SER A 299 0.80 -17.72 3.75
C SER A 299 0.42 -16.82 2.57
N TYR A 300 -0.04 -15.61 2.89
CA TYR A 300 -0.52 -14.67 1.88
C TYR A 300 0.56 -14.35 0.85
N LEU A 301 1.77 -14.03 1.30
CA LEU A 301 2.92 -13.80 0.43
C LEU A 301 3.25 -15.02 -0.45
N THR A 302 3.11 -16.25 0.07
CA THR A 302 3.31 -17.45 -0.75
C THR A 302 2.25 -17.58 -1.84
N LYS A 303 0.99 -17.26 -1.57
CA LYS A 303 -0.07 -17.23 -2.61
C LYS A 303 0.23 -16.19 -3.69
N ILE A 304 0.69 -15.00 -3.30
CA ILE A 304 1.07 -13.91 -4.21
C ILE A 304 2.26 -14.31 -5.10
N THR A 305 3.32 -14.85 -4.50
CA THR A 305 4.51 -15.28 -5.25
C THR A 305 4.21 -16.46 -6.17
N ASN A 306 3.38 -17.41 -5.76
CA ASN A 306 2.93 -18.54 -6.60
C ASN A 306 2.05 -18.10 -7.77
N ALA A 307 1.22 -17.06 -7.60
CA ALA A 307 0.49 -16.43 -8.68
C ALA A 307 1.42 -15.65 -9.65
N GLY A 308 2.69 -15.47 -9.30
CA GLY A 308 3.69 -14.89 -10.18
C GLY A 308 3.63 -13.37 -10.25
N PHE A 309 3.18 -12.69 -9.20
CA PHE A 309 3.33 -11.24 -9.06
C PHE A 309 4.82 -10.85 -8.96
N ASP A 310 5.14 -9.62 -9.36
CA ASP A 310 6.51 -9.08 -9.34
C ASP A 310 6.86 -8.37 -8.03
N GLY A 311 5.87 -8.15 -7.17
CA GLY A 311 6.08 -7.44 -5.92
C GLY A 311 4.83 -7.34 -5.07
N VAL A 312 4.99 -6.69 -3.92
CA VAL A 312 3.91 -6.32 -2.99
C VAL A 312 3.93 -4.83 -2.71
N TYR A 313 2.72 -4.26 -2.63
CA TYR A 313 2.43 -2.94 -2.10
C TYR A 313 1.85 -3.15 -0.70
N LEU A 314 2.62 -2.81 0.32
CA LEU A 314 2.32 -3.15 1.71
C LEU A 314 1.54 -2.01 2.35
N ASP A 315 0.32 -2.30 2.76
CA ASP A 315 -0.56 -1.30 3.37
C ASP A 315 -0.66 -1.45 4.89
N ILE A 316 -1.13 -0.37 5.53
CA ILE A 316 -1.25 -0.18 6.97
C ILE A 316 0.12 -0.27 7.66
N ILE A 317 1.14 0.32 7.02
CA ILE A 317 2.48 0.49 7.60
C ILE A 317 2.42 1.39 8.84
N ASP A 318 1.57 2.41 8.80
CA ASP A 318 1.27 3.35 9.87
C ASP A 318 0.56 2.72 11.08
N ALA A 319 0.27 1.42 11.08
CA ALA A 319 -0.26 0.73 12.26
C ALA A 319 0.60 0.89 13.52
N PHE A 320 1.88 1.25 13.39
CA PHE A 320 2.70 1.59 14.55
C PHE A 320 2.13 2.77 15.35
N GLU A 321 1.53 3.76 14.69
CA GLU A 321 0.95 4.94 15.34
C GLU A 321 -0.23 4.57 16.22
N TYR A 322 -0.98 3.52 15.86
CA TYR A 322 -2.12 3.06 16.66
C TYR A 322 -1.69 2.46 18.02
N PHE A 323 -0.47 1.91 18.12
CA PHE A 323 0.00 1.23 19.32
C PHE A 323 0.92 2.08 20.21
N GLU A 324 1.28 3.28 19.77
CA GLU A 324 2.04 4.28 20.51
C GLU A 324 1.15 5.14 21.41
#